data_AF-A0A4C2E6W1-F1
#
_entry.id   AF-A0A4C2E6W1-F1
#
_cell.length_a   1.000
_cell.length_b   1.000
_cell.length_c   1.000
_cell.angle_alpha   90.00
_cell.angle_beta   90.00
_cell.angle_gamma   90.00
#
_symmetry.space_group_name_H-M   'P 1'
#
loop_
_entity.id
_entity.type
_entity.pdbx_description
1 polymer ?
#
loop_
_entity_poly.entity_id
_entity_poly.type
_entity_poly.pdbx_seq_one_letter_code
_entity_poly.pdbx_strand_id
1 'polypeptide(L)'
;MTQRRNKRALQWIRMAGTAIIVAAGIGTAIYLWNQSSSASEADGSPGKSVQKTRGSSRAIIVTKSIAQEEGIDWINLLQEDVVLLVLPGISFFEGSAQEELSAHRYKIIRCDTMVGLWSCVKHLQKEQLLYIEDEITDGLPNDIGRYIKKLVNCKSSQHLKALCV
;
A
#
# COMPACT_ATOMS: atom_id res chain seq x y z
N MET A 1 1.51 -77.10 -33.08
CA MET A 1 1.31 -76.07 -34.13
C MET A 1 -0.21 -75.93 -34.31
N THR A 2 -0.91 -74.80 -34.39
CA THR A 2 -0.62 -73.34 -34.34
C THR A 2 -2.01 -72.64 -34.22
N GLN A 3 -2.24 -71.40 -33.78
CA GLN A 3 -1.44 -70.29 -33.23
C GLN A 3 -2.41 -69.43 -32.35
N ARG A 4 -1.97 -68.81 -31.24
CA ARG A 4 -2.82 -67.86 -30.49
C ARG A 4 -2.76 -66.45 -31.11
N ARG A 5 -3.90 -65.93 -31.60
CA ARG A 5 -4.02 -64.57 -32.15
C ARG A 5 -4.16 -63.51 -31.05
N ASN A 6 -3.47 -62.39 -31.24
CA ASN A 6 -3.43 -61.24 -30.33
C ASN A 6 -4.77 -60.50 -30.23
N LYS A 7 -5.19 -60.17 -28.99
CA LYS A 7 -6.29 -59.22 -28.70
C LYS A 7 -5.95 -58.18 -27.60
N ARG A 8 -4.67 -57.95 -27.29
CA ARG A 8 -4.23 -57.01 -26.22
C ARG A 8 -3.70 -55.65 -26.70
N ALA A 9 -3.43 -55.49 -28.00
CA ALA A 9 -2.75 -54.28 -28.50
C ALA A 9 -3.64 -53.04 -28.67
N LEU A 10 -4.98 -53.16 -28.65
CA LEU A 10 -5.88 -52.07 -29.06
C LEU A 10 -6.59 -51.32 -27.92
N GLN A 11 -6.42 -51.72 -26.66
CA GLN A 11 -7.07 -51.06 -25.50
C GLN A 11 -6.17 -50.09 -24.74
N TRP A 12 -4.84 -50.13 -24.94
CA TRP A 12 -3.89 -49.30 -24.19
C TRP A 12 -3.74 -47.85 -24.70
N ILE A 13 -4.16 -47.56 -25.93
CA ILE A 13 -3.93 -46.25 -26.58
C ILE A 13 -4.91 -45.17 -26.08
N ARG A 14 -6.04 -45.53 -25.46
CA ARG A 14 -7.07 -44.56 -25.02
C ARG A 14 -6.90 -43.99 -23.60
N MET A 15 -5.94 -44.48 -22.81
CA MET A 15 -5.72 -44.04 -21.41
C MET A 15 -4.47 -43.17 -21.21
N ALA A 16 -3.79 -42.74 -22.28
CA ALA A 16 -2.60 -41.89 -22.21
C ALA A 16 -2.85 -40.41 -22.59
N GLY A 17 -4.01 -40.08 -23.17
CA GLY A 17 -4.26 -38.78 -23.79
C GLY A 17 -4.73 -37.65 -22.86
N THR A 18 -5.27 -37.96 -21.69
CA THR A 18 -5.98 -36.97 -20.84
C THR A 18 -5.16 -36.40 -19.68
N ALA A 19 -4.04 -37.02 -19.30
CA ALA A 19 -3.23 -36.58 -18.16
C ALA A 19 -2.31 -35.38 -18.46
N ILE A 20 -1.94 -35.16 -19.72
CA ILE A 20 -0.92 -34.16 -20.11
C ILE A 20 -1.49 -32.72 -20.15
N ILE A 21 -2.78 -32.56 -20.47
CA ILE A 21 -3.37 -31.24 -20.75
C ILE A 21 -3.61 -30.42 -19.46
N VAL A 22 -3.92 -31.08 -18.34
CA VAL A 22 -4.21 -30.39 -17.06
C VAL A 22 -2.94 -29.79 -16.43
N ALA A 23 -1.79 -30.46 -16.55
CA ALA A 23 -0.53 -29.98 -16.00
C ALA A 23 0.00 -28.73 -16.73
N ALA A 24 -0.17 -28.66 -18.06
CA ALA A 24 0.26 -27.51 -18.86
C ALA A 24 -0.56 -26.24 -18.59
N GLY A 25 -1.87 -26.37 -18.31
CA GLY A 25 -2.76 -25.23 -18.05
C GLY A 25 -2.48 -24.51 -16.72
N ILE A 26 -2.24 -25.26 -15.65
CA ILE A 26 -1.96 -24.67 -14.32
C ILE A 26 -0.55 -24.04 -14.31
N GLY A 27 0.44 -24.70 -14.91
CA GLY A 27 1.81 -24.18 -15.02
C GLY A 27 1.89 -22.86 -15.78
N THR A 28 1.20 -22.76 -16.92
CA THR A 28 1.18 -21.51 -17.73
C THR A 28 0.42 -20.38 -17.05
N ALA A 29 -0.68 -20.65 -16.33
CA ALA A 29 -1.38 -19.62 -15.57
C ALA A 29 -0.52 -19.03 -14.42
N ILE A 30 0.16 -19.88 -13.65
CA ILE A 30 1.06 -19.42 -12.57
C ILE A 30 2.29 -18.73 -13.16
N TYR A 31 2.88 -19.26 -14.23
CA TYR A 31 4.04 -18.65 -14.88
C TYR A 31 3.68 -17.30 -15.51
N LEU A 32 2.54 -17.17 -16.20
CA LEU A 32 2.06 -15.90 -16.74
C LEU A 32 1.67 -14.90 -15.66
N TRP A 33 1.14 -15.32 -14.50
CA TRP A 33 0.86 -14.38 -13.40
C TRP A 33 2.15 -13.87 -12.72
N ASN A 34 3.15 -14.75 -12.60
CA ASN A 34 4.47 -14.40 -12.06
C ASN A 34 5.29 -13.58 -13.08
N GLN A 35 5.10 -13.82 -14.37
CA GLN A 35 5.76 -13.12 -15.47
C GLN A 35 5.04 -11.82 -15.83
N SER A 36 3.72 -11.68 -15.71
CA SER A 36 3.02 -10.38 -15.79
C SER A 36 3.39 -9.47 -14.61
N SER A 37 3.85 -10.05 -13.50
CA SER A 37 4.49 -9.32 -12.39
C SER A 37 5.96 -8.98 -12.66
N SER A 38 6.54 -9.45 -13.78
CA SER A 38 7.99 -9.37 -14.09
C SER A 38 8.31 -8.97 -15.55
N ALA A 39 7.32 -8.59 -16.36
CA ALA A 39 7.45 -8.28 -17.78
C ALA A 39 6.81 -6.93 -18.11
N SER A 40 7.43 -5.86 -17.60
CA SER A 40 7.59 -4.65 -18.39
C SER A 40 8.98 -4.76 -19.02
N GLU A 41 9.05 -5.10 -20.30
CA GLU A 41 10.33 -5.27 -20.98
C GLU A 41 11.14 -3.98 -20.99
N ALA A 42 12.47 -4.15 -20.97
CA ALA A 42 13.40 -3.04 -21.01
C ALA A 42 13.51 -2.48 -22.44
N ASP A 43 13.47 -1.15 -22.54
CA ASP A 43 14.32 -0.45 -23.50
C ASP A 43 15.38 0.35 -22.72
N GLY A 44 16.57 0.48 -23.30
CA GLY A 44 17.82 0.41 -22.54
C GLY A 44 18.31 1.69 -21.88
N SER A 45 18.80 1.56 -20.63
CA SER A 45 19.91 2.37 -20.09
C SER A 45 20.50 1.70 -18.85
N PRO A 46 21.85 1.61 -18.68
CA PRO A 46 22.48 1.00 -17.51
C PRO A 46 22.50 1.95 -16.31
N GLY A 47 21.35 2.52 -15.94
CA GLY A 47 21.16 3.18 -14.66
C GLY A 47 20.87 2.13 -13.59
N LYS A 48 21.65 2.12 -12.49
CA LYS A 48 21.31 1.32 -11.29
C LYS A 48 20.02 1.88 -10.66
N SER A 49 18.86 1.42 -11.12
CA SER A 49 17.59 1.66 -10.45
C SER A 49 17.59 0.86 -9.15
N VAL A 50 18.02 1.52 -8.07
CA VAL A 50 17.76 1.05 -6.71
C VAL A 50 16.26 0.77 -6.63
N GLN A 51 15.88 -0.48 -6.37
CA GLN A 51 14.51 -0.81 -6.00
C GLN A 51 14.21 -0.10 -4.68
N LYS A 52 13.73 1.15 -4.77
CA LYS A 52 13.07 1.83 -3.66
C LYS A 52 11.85 0.96 -3.37
N THR A 53 11.94 0.17 -2.30
CA THR A 53 10.80 -0.59 -1.75
C THR A 53 9.65 0.39 -1.63
N ARG A 54 8.61 0.23 -2.46
CA ARG A 54 7.44 1.12 -2.42
C ARG A 54 6.82 0.99 -1.03
N GLY A 55 7.04 2.00 -0.19
CA GLY A 55 6.38 2.11 1.09
C GLY A 55 4.87 2.07 0.89
N SER A 56 4.17 1.39 1.80
CA SER A 56 2.70 1.37 1.81
C SER A 56 2.15 2.80 1.85
N SER A 57 1.05 3.06 1.15
CA SER A 57 0.42 4.39 1.14
C SER A 57 -0.09 4.79 2.53
N ARG A 58 0.24 5.98 3.02
CA ARG A 58 -0.11 6.43 4.39
C ARG A 58 -0.98 7.69 4.41
N ALA A 59 -1.97 7.70 5.29
CA ALA A 59 -2.58 8.92 5.81
C ALA A 59 -2.11 9.10 7.26
N ILE A 60 -1.73 10.32 7.64
CA ILE A 60 -1.32 10.65 9.00
C ILE A 60 -2.24 11.76 9.52
N ILE A 61 -2.94 11.50 10.62
CA ILE A 61 -3.68 12.55 11.34
C ILE A 61 -2.67 13.34 12.15
N VAL A 62 -2.45 14.61 11.78
CA VAL A 62 -1.58 15.54 12.49
C VAL A 62 -2.37 16.16 13.62
N THR A 63 -2.07 15.67 14.83
CA THR A 63 -2.60 16.16 16.11
C THR A 63 -1.67 17.22 16.71
N LYS A 64 -1.98 17.71 17.93
CA LYS A 64 -1.23 18.83 18.52
C LYS A 64 0.17 18.40 18.94
N SER A 65 0.31 17.22 19.54
CA SER A 65 1.64 16.68 19.88
C SER A 65 2.49 16.46 18.63
N ILE A 66 1.89 15.90 17.56
CA ILE A 66 2.58 15.65 16.28
C ILE A 66 3.04 16.96 15.62
N ALA A 67 2.20 17.98 15.62
CA ALA A 67 2.54 19.30 15.06
C ALA A 67 3.68 20.01 15.82
N GLN A 68 3.90 19.64 17.09
CA GLN A 68 4.92 20.21 17.98
C GLN A 68 6.15 19.30 18.16
N GLU A 69 6.16 18.09 17.58
CA GLU A 69 7.26 17.12 17.71
C GLU A 69 8.45 17.51 16.82
N GLU A 70 9.56 17.86 17.45
CA GLU A 70 10.79 18.22 16.75
C GLU A 70 11.51 17.02 16.14
N GLY A 71 12.20 17.23 15.01
CA GLY A 71 13.04 16.21 14.38
C GLY A 71 12.27 15.09 13.65
N ILE A 72 11.00 15.30 13.31
CA ILE A 72 10.37 14.57 12.20
C ILE A 72 10.80 15.23 10.89
N ASP A 73 11.43 14.48 9.99
CA ASP A 73 11.77 14.97 8.65
C ASP A 73 10.55 14.90 7.73
N TRP A 74 9.73 15.94 7.85
CA TRP A 74 8.52 16.10 7.05
C TRP A 74 8.80 16.20 5.56
N ILE A 75 9.96 16.71 5.13
CA ILE A 75 10.28 16.89 3.72
C ILE A 75 10.54 15.52 3.08
N ASN A 76 11.37 14.68 3.70
CA ASN A 76 11.63 13.32 3.20
C ASN A 76 10.38 12.43 3.29
N LEU A 77 9.59 12.53 4.37
CA LEU A 77 8.32 11.82 4.49
C LEU A 77 7.31 12.23 3.41
N LEU A 78 7.24 13.51 3.05
CA LEU A 78 6.35 14.02 2.00
C LEU A 78 6.83 13.71 0.58
N GLN A 79 8.05 13.20 0.36
CA GLN A 79 8.43 12.65 -0.94
C GLN A 79 7.74 11.31 -1.24
N GLU A 80 7.36 10.56 -0.20
CA GLU A 80 6.64 9.29 -0.32
C GLU A 80 5.14 9.48 -0.58
N ASP A 81 4.40 8.38 -0.74
CA ASP A 81 2.93 8.43 -0.87
C ASP A 81 2.24 8.59 0.49
N VAL A 82 2.48 9.74 1.10
CA VAL A 82 1.90 10.14 2.39
C VAL A 82 1.04 11.39 2.22
N VAL A 83 -0.11 11.43 2.91
CA VAL A 83 -0.96 12.62 3.04
C VAL A 83 -1.12 12.97 4.52
N LEU A 84 -0.91 14.23 4.85
CA LEU A 84 -1.07 14.77 6.21
C LEU A 84 -2.44 15.41 6.34
N LEU A 85 -3.21 14.98 7.33
CA LEU A 85 -4.55 15.47 7.64
C LEU A 85 -4.49 16.23 8.96
N VAL A 86 -4.48 17.56 8.90
CA VAL A 86 -4.35 18.41 10.08
C VAL A 86 -5.71 18.56 10.75
N LEU A 87 -5.78 18.30 12.06
CA LEU A 87 -6.99 18.46 12.86
C LEU A 87 -7.47 19.93 12.91
N PRO A 88 -8.78 20.16 13.14
CA PRO A 88 -9.34 21.51 13.30
C PRO A 88 -8.64 22.31 14.38
N GLY A 89 -8.34 23.58 14.09
CA GLY A 89 -7.73 24.52 15.04
C GLY A 89 -6.24 24.31 15.32
N ILE A 90 -5.55 23.42 14.60
CA ILE A 90 -4.11 23.21 14.74
C ILE A 90 -3.34 24.05 13.71
N SER A 91 -2.49 24.95 14.22
CA SER A 91 -1.47 25.62 13.42
C SER A 91 -0.34 24.64 13.06
N PHE A 92 -0.25 24.31 11.78
CA PHE A 92 0.76 23.40 11.24
C PHE A 92 1.42 24.03 10.01
N PHE A 93 2.75 24.15 10.01
CA PHE A 93 3.54 24.86 9.00
C PHE A 93 3.04 26.27 8.67
N GLU A 94 3.07 27.15 9.66
CA GLU A 94 2.84 28.59 9.52
C GLU A 94 4.20 29.32 9.67
N GLY A 95 4.57 30.16 8.69
CA GLY A 95 5.86 30.86 8.66
C GLY A 95 6.86 30.34 7.61
N SER A 96 8.15 30.62 7.81
CA SER A 96 9.23 30.40 6.83
C SER A 96 9.41 28.94 6.39
N ALA A 97 9.12 27.96 7.25
CA ALA A 97 9.12 26.54 6.89
C ALA A 97 8.14 26.17 5.77
N GLN A 98 7.20 27.06 5.44
CA GLN A 98 6.24 26.87 4.34
C GLN A 98 6.88 27.02 2.95
N GLU A 99 8.04 27.69 2.82
CA GLU A 99 8.74 27.85 1.54
C GLU A 99 9.43 26.55 1.12
N GLU A 100 10.12 25.87 2.04
CA GLU A 100 10.77 24.58 1.78
C GLU A 100 9.76 23.45 1.47
N LEU A 101 8.58 23.48 2.09
CA LEU A 101 7.50 22.53 1.81
C LEU A 101 6.61 22.92 0.61
N SER A 102 6.88 24.02 -0.09
CA SER A 102 6.06 24.53 -1.19
C SER A 102 5.73 23.46 -2.25
N ALA A 103 6.73 22.67 -2.66
CA ALA A 103 6.58 21.59 -3.64
C ALA A 103 5.65 20.44 -3.19
N HIS A 104 5.45 20.26 -1.88
CA HIS A 104 4.67 19.16 -1.30
C HIS A 104 3.38 19.63 -0.62
N ARG A 105 3.06 20.93 -0.66
CA ARG A 105 1.91 21.55 0.02
C ARG A 105 0.56 20.88 -0.30
N TYR A 106 0.40 20.33 -1.50
CA TYR A 106 -0.81 19.61 -1.93
C TYR A 106 -1.07 18.30 -1.16
N LYS A 107 -0.06 17.77 -0.46
CA LYS A 107 -0.19 16.59 0.42
C LYS A 107 -0.60 16.96 1.86
N ILE A 108 -0.80 18.24 2.17
CA ILE A 108 -1.21 18.71 3.50
C ILE A 108 -2.63 19.26 3.40
N ILE A 109 -3.59 18.52 3.94
CA ILE A 109 -5.00 18.88 3.98
C ILE A 109 -5.33 19.39 5.39
N ARG A 110 -5.62 20.69 5.50
CA ARG A 110 -6.15 21.27 6.74
C ARG A 110 -7.66 21.03 6.78
N CYS A 111 -8.17 20.50 7.88
CA CYS A 111 -9.58 20.16 8.02
C CYS A 111 -10.25 21.10 9.02
N ASP A 112 -11.29 21.83 8.61
CA ASP A 112 -12.01 22.75 9.49
C ASP A 112 -12.97 22.03 10.47
N THR A 113 -13.31 20.77 10.19
CA THR A 113 -14.20 19.94 11.02
C THR A 113 -13.75 18.48 11.05
N MET A 114 -14.09 17.75 12.13
CA MET A 114 -13.86 16.30 12.24
C MET A 114 -14.59 15.52 11.13
N VAL A 115 -15.81 15.94 10.78
CA VAL A 115 -16.59 15.34 9.68
C VAL A 115 -15.86 15.50 8.35
N GLY A 116 -15.29 16.69 8.08
CA GLY A 116 -14.45 16.94 6.91
C GLY A 116 -13.19 16.07 6.89
N LEU A 117 -12.51 15.92 8.03
CA LEU A 117 -11.35 15.03 8.15
C LEU A 117 -11.69 13.59 7.82
N TRP A 118 -12.75 13.03 8.41
CA TRP A 118 -13.16 11.65 8.14
C TRP A 118 -13.61 11.44 6.70
N SER A 119 -14.25 12.44 6.08
CA SER A 119 -14.54 12.42 4.64
C SER A 119 -13.26 12.40 3.79
N CYS A 120 -12.23 13.17 4.15
CA CYS A 120 -10.92 13.11 3.47
C CYS A 120 -10.29 11.73 3.62
N VAL A 121 -10.29 11.14 4.82
CA VAL A 121 -9.77 9.78 5.05
C VAL A 121 -10.47 8.75 4.15
N LYS A 122 -11.80 8.77 4.11
CA LYS A 122 -12.64 7.85 3.30
C LYS A 122 -12.48 8.05 1.78
N HIS A 123 -12.16 9.26 1.35
CA HIS A 123 -11.91 9.59 -0.06
C HIS A 123 -10.51 9.18 -0.50
N LEU A 124 -9.49 9.39 0.34
CA LEU A 124 -8.09 9.11 0.02
C LEU A 124 -7.74 7.62 0.00
N GLN A 125 -8.43 6.80 0.81
CA GLN A 125 -8.30 5.33 0.85
C GLN A 125 -6.85 4.82 0.93
N LYS A 126 -6.02 5.52 1.71
CA LYS A 126 -4.62 5.11 1.94
C LYS A 126 -4.57 3.79 2.70
N GLU A 127 -3.55 2.99 2.45
CA GLU A 127 -3.45 1.65 3.00
C GLU A 127 -3.32 1.65 4.52
N GLN A 128 -2.60 2.63 5.07
CA GLN A 128 -2.41 2.82 6.51
C GLN A 128 -2.95 4.18 6.97
N LEU A 129 -3.57 4.20 8.15
CA LEU A 129 -3.88 5.42 8.90
C LEU A 129 -3.06 5.42 10.19
N LEU A 130 -2.21 6.42 10.36
CA LEU A 130 -1.48 6.69 11.60
C LEU A 130 -2.21 7.81 12.35
N TYR A 131 -2.49 7.59 13.63
CA TYR A 131 -3.25 8.51 14.47
C TYR A 131 -2.89 8.29 15.95
N ILE A 132 -3.14 9.29 16.80
CA ILE A 132 -3.04 9.16 18.27
C ILE A 132 -4.48 9.10 18.80
N GLU A 133 -4.88 7.97 19.37
CA GLU A 133 -6.27 7.74 19.79
C GLU A 133 -6.74 8.73 20.87
N ASP A 134 -5.86 9.02 21.84
CA ASP A 134 -6.15 9.92 22.97
C ASP A 134 -6.33 11.40 22.57
N GLU A 135 -5.92 11.79 21.36
CA GLU A 135 -6.05 13.16 20.82
C GLU A 135 -7.23 13.31 19.84
N ILE A 136 -8.06 12.28 19.69
CA ILE A 136 -9.26 12.29 18.82
C ILE A 136 -10.52 12.23 19.68
N THR A 137 -11.14 13.39 19.91
CA THR A 137 -12.23 13.59 20.90
C THR A 137 -13.42 12.65 20.74
N ASP A 138 -13.83 12.36 19.50
CA ASP A 138 -14.99 11.51 19.18
C ASP A 138 -14.61 10.06 18.83
N GLY A 139 -13.32 9.71 18.93
CA GLY A 139 -12.77 8.44 18.45
C GLY A 139 -12.85 8.26 16.92
N LEU A 140 -12.70 7.00 16.49
CA LEU A 140 -12.76 6.60 15.08
C LEU A 140 -14.20 6.28 14.63
N PRO A 141 -14.61 6.66 13.40
CA PRO A 141 -15.89 6.22 12.83
C PRO A 141 -15.95 4.69 12.69
N ASN A 142 -17.08 4.08 13.10
CA ASN A 142 -17.29 2.62 13.06
C ASN A 142 -17.09 1.98 11.67
N ASP A 143 -17.26 2.75 10.59
CA ASP A 143 -17.11 2.27 9.21
C ASP A 143 -15.71 2.48 8.62
N ILE A 144 -14.77 3.08 9.36
CA ILE A 144 -13.45 3.48 8.85
C ILE A 144 -12.61 2.31 8.31
N GLY A 145 -12.72 1.12 8.91
CA GLY A 145 -12.04 -0.10 8.49
C GLY A 145 -12.50 -0.66 7.13
N ARG A 146 -13.54 -0.09 6.51
CA ARG A 146 -13.93 -0.40 5.13
C ARG A 146 -13.09 0.34 4.09
N TYR A 147 -12.43 1.43 4.49
CA TYR A 147 -11.70 2.34 3.60
C TYR A 147 -10.18 2.27 3.78
N ILE A 148 -9.71 1.74 4.92
CA ILE A 148 -8.29 1.65 5.28
C ILE A 148 -7.97 0.21 5.67
N LYS A 149 -6.88 -0.33 5.12
CA LYS A 149 -6.46 -1.73 5.36
C LYS A 149 -5.83 -1.91 6.75
N LYS A 150 -5.13 -0.90 7.27
CA LYS A 150 -4.38 -0.95 8.53
C LYS A 150 -4.54 0.33 9.34
N LEU A 151 -5.14 0.22 10.52
CA LEU A 151 -5.18 1.28 11.52
C LEU A 151 -3.96 1.13 12.44
N VAL A 152 -3.24 2.23 12.70
CA VAL A 152 -2.04 2.26 13.54
C VAL A 152 -2.21 3.33 14.61
N ASN A 153 -2.62 2.93 15.81
CA ASN A 153 -2.62 3.81 16.98
C ASN A 153 -1.18 4.04 17.46
N CYS A 154 -0.73 5.28 17.33
CA CYS A 154 0.50 5.79 17.89
C CYS A 154 0.25 6.26 19.32
N LYS A 155 0.73 5.51 20.32
CA LYS A 155 0.65 5.91 21.75
C LYS A 155 1.31 7.26 22.10
N SER A 156 2.14 7.80 21.20
CA SER A 156 2.79 9.10 21.35
C SER A 156 3.30 9.60 20.00
N SER A 157 3.59 10.91 19.93
CA SER A 157 4.31 11.54 18.81
C SER A 157 5.66 10.87 18.52
N GLN A 158 6.39 10.46 19.56
CA GLN A 158 7.65 9.72 19.44
C GLN A 158 7.49 8.35 18.77
N HIS A 159 6.39 7.63 19.04
CA HIS A 159 6.11 6.36 18.36
C HIS A 159 5.80 6.59 16.87
N LEU A 160 5.09 7.67 16.53
CA LEU A 160 4.86 8.07 15.14
C LEU A 160 6.18 8.42 14.44
N LYS A 161 7.06 9.20 15.10
CA LYS A 161 8.41 9.52 14.61
C LYS A 161 9.21 8.25 14.30
N ALA A 162 9.20 7.25 15.19
CA ALA A 162 9.84 5.95 14.97
C ALA A 162 9.21 5.09 13.86
N LEU A 163 8.03 5.43 13.35
CA LEU A 163 7.39 4.82 12.17
C LEU A 163 7.62 5.63 10.88
N CYS A 164 8.24 6.81 11.00
CA CYS A 164 8.47 7.78 9.92
C CYS A 164 9.96 7.91 9.53
N VAL A 165 10.86 7.41 10.38
CA VAL A 165 12.31 7.25 10.16
C VAL A 165 12.61 5.83 9.70
#